data_AF-T1EGR3-F1
#
_entry.id   AF-T1EGR3-F1
#
_cell.length_a   1.000
_cell.length_b   1.000
_cell.length_c   1.000
_cell.angle_alpha   90.00
_cell.angle_beta   90.00
_cell.angle_gamma   90.00
#
_symmetry.space_group_name_H-M   'P 1'
#
loop_
_entity.id
_entity.type
_entity.pdbx_description
1 polymer ?
#
loop_
_entity_poly.entity_id
_entity_poly.type
_entity_poly.pdbx_seq_one_letter_code
_entity_poly.pdbx_strand_id
1 'polypeptide(L)'
;DLYAAILPSFQKIYKQEPESLPFRMPVNPDLLGIPVSFDYFDKIKNPMDLSTIEMKLNNRQYTDPWQYINDVYLMFENAWCYNKRTHRVYKYCTKVIDEVMLSVNCLATLVIYDCYNLSVIIYTVITVSDNAYLVGMNAFSYSHMLIMYLYLLLLLKNRYAYCEKCFNDLPSPVIDIDEPTQPGLKVNKSEFTRERNDKLEGEAFVTCTVCDRKMHQICVSHFEPVTTKMFVCKNCQASTGMGTDFGIGDRKKTNKFTAKKLPNTKLGTYLENRVNQFLKKKDSASVEVSIRVLSSFDKFAEIKQGMKDRFSDCLVDPPQYPYRVKAIFAFAEIDSVDVCFFGMHVQEYGSECPDPNSRRVYIAYLDSVNFFQPRQYRTSVYHEILLGYLEYAKSLGFLTAHIWACPPSEGDDYIFHCHPPEQKIPKPKRLQEWYRKMLDKAVEERVIVEYKDIIQDAQDGQMQCLAGFPYFEGDYLPMTIEEVIK
;
A
#
# COMPACT_ATOMS: atom_id res chain seq x y z
N ASP A 1 3.77 -21.66 32.15
CA ASP A 1 5.22 -21.92 32.18
C ASP A 1 5.79 -21.62 30.79
N LEU A 2 6.69 -20.64 30.68
CA LEU A 2 7.23 -20.19 29.39
C LEU A 2 8.08 -21.26 28.71
N TYR A 3 8.80 -22.05 29.50
CA TYR A 3 9.60 -23.18 29.01
C TYR A 3 8.74 -24.20 28.28
N ALA A 4 7.65 -24.65 28.92
CA ALA A 4 6.72 -25.61 28.34
C ALA A 4 6.04 -25.09 27.07
N ALA A 5 5.84 -23.77 26.98
CA ALA A 5 5.29 -23.15 25.78
C ALA A 5 6.31 -23.13 24.63
N ILE A 6 7.55 -22.68 24.86
CA ILE A 6 8.57 -22.53 23.81
C ILE A 6 9.09 -23.88 23.29
N LEU A 7 9.26 -24.87 24.18
CA LEU A 7 9.94 -26.12 23.87
C LEU A 7 9.42 -26.86 22.62
N PRO A 8 8.10 -27.00 22.37
CA PRO A 8 7.57 -27.60 21.14
C PRO A 8 8.01 -26.87 19.86
N SER A 9 8.07 -25.54 19.87
CA SER A 9 8.55 -24.75 18.74
C SER A 9 10.03 -25.02 18.49
N PHE A 10 10.87 -24.93 19.53
CA PHE A 10 12.30 -25.20 19.43
C PHE A 10 12.58 -26.61 18.87
N GLN A 11 11.92 -27.63 19.43
CA GLN A 11 12.08 -29.03 18.97
C GLN A 11 11.67 -29.22 17.51
N LYS A 12 10.66 -28.49 17.03
CA LYS A 12 10.22 -28.56 15.63
C LYS A 12 11.29 -28.02 14.69
N ILE A 13 12.00 -26.94 15.08
CA ILE A 13 13.14 -26.39 14.33
C ILE A 13 14.29 -27.40 14.32
N TYR A 14 14.64 -27.92 15.50
CA TYR A 14 15.79 -28.81 15.66
C TYR A 14 15.63 -30.14 14.89
N LYS A 15 14.40 -30.65 14.77
CA LYS A 15 14.12 -31.92 14.07
C LYS A 15 14.16 -31.84 12.54
N GLN A 16 14.29 -30.64 11.95
CA GLN A 16 14.36 -30.51 10.49
C GLN A 16 15.66 -31.09 9.95
N GLU A 17 15.56 -32.05 9.04
CA GLU A 17 16.70 -32.76 8.47
C GLU A 17 16.62 -32.72 6.94
N PRO A 18 17.71 -32.30 6.25
CA PRO A 18 19.02 -31.88 6.77
C PRO A 18 19.09 -30.39 7.16
N GLU A 19 17.98 -29.65 7.09
CA GLU A 19 18.00 -28.19 7.08
C GLU A 19 18.48 -27.56 8.39
N SER A 20 18.24 -28.17 9.54
CA SER A 20 18.68 -27.61 10.83
C SER A 20 20.17 -27.79 11.11
N LEU A 21 20.84 -28.75 10.44
CA LEU A 21 22.22 -29.15 10.74
C LEU A 21 23.22 -27.99 10.82
N PRO A 22 23.24 -27.01 9.90
CA PRO A 22 24.19 -25.90 9.95
C PRO A 22 24.00 -24.96 11.14
N PHE A 23 22.84 -25.02 11.81
CA PHE A 23 22.45 -24.12 12.90
C PHE A 23 22.53 -24.78 14.27
N ARG A 24 22.87 -26.08 14.36
CA ARG A 24 22.84 -26.83 15.63
C ARG A 24 23.93 -26.42 16.60
N MET A 25 25.04 -25.89 16.10
CA MET A 25 26.21 -25.54 16.89
C MET A 25 26.69 -24.13 16.50
N PRO A 26 27.42 -23.43 17.38
CA PRO A 26 28.03 -22.16 17.04
C PRO A 26 28.94 -22.31 15.83
N VAL A 27 28.92 -21.33 14.93
CA VAL A 27 29.78 -21.33 13.74
C VAL A 27 31.24 -21.31 14.19
N ASN A 28 31.96 -22.38 13.86
CA ASN A 28 33.41 -22.48 14.03
C ASN A 28 34.08 -22.41 12.65
N PRO A 29 34.71 -21.28 12.28
CA PRO A 29 35.30 -21.09 10.95
C PRO A 29 36.39 -22.11 10.61
N ASP A 30 37.21 -22.52 11.58
CA ASP A 30 38.36 -23.40 11.36
C ASP A 30 37.94 -24.84 11.03
N LEU A 31 36.89 -25.33 11.68
CA LEU A 31 36.39 -26.70 11.50
C LEU A 31 35.61 -26.91 10.19
N LEU A 32 35.11 -25.85 9.58
CA LEU A 32 34.26 -25.93 8.38
C LEU A 32 35.06 -25.93 7.07
N GLY A 33 36.39 -25.81 7.11
CA GLY A 33 37.24 -25.87 5.92
C GLY A 33 36.96 -24.76 4.90
N ILE A 34 36.29 -23.69 5.33
CA ILE A 34 35.98 -22.53 4.51
C ILE A 34 37.22 -21.61 4.59
N PRO A 35 37.81 -21.12 3.47
CA PRO A 35 38.97 -20.23 3.48
C PRO A 35 38.68 -18.81 4.04
N VAL A 36 37.78 -18.68 5.01
CA VAL A 36 37.13 -17.42 5.43
C VAL A 36 37.15 -17.28 6.96
N SER A 37 38.26 -17.63 7.60
CA SER A 37 38.43 -17.47 9.06
C SER A 37 38.83 -16.06 9.51
N PHE A 38 38.77 -15.07 8.63
CA PHE A 38 38.86 -13.66 9.05
C PHE A 38 37.54 -12.90 8.92
N ASP A 39 36.68 -13.17 7.92
CA ASP A 39 35.58 -12.24 7.63
C ASP A 39 34.20 -12.57 8.27
N TYR A 40 34.00 -13.77 8.84
CA TYR A 40 32.70 -14.12 9.44
C TYR A 40 32.37 -13.22 10.63
N PHE A 41 33.27 -13.11 11.62
CA PHE A 41 33.08 -12.23 12.77
C PHE A 41 33.32 -10.74 12.43
N ASP A 42 33.91 -10.45 11.27
CA ASP A 42 33.93 -9.10 10.72
C ASP A 42 32.55 -8.67 10.22
N LYS A 43 31.76 -9.59 9.64
CA LYS A 43 30.41 -9.33 9.13
C LYS A 43 29.31 -9.55 10.16
N ILE A 44 29.44 -10.60 10.97
CA ILE A 44 28.42 -11.06 11.93
C ILE A 44 28.85 -10.67 13.34
N LYS A 45 28.19 -9.66 13.90
CA LYS A 45 28.54 -9.09 15.21
C LYS A 45 27.88 -9.77 16.40
N ASN A 46 26.73 -10.38 16.19
CA ASN A 46 25.98 -11.08 17.24
C ASN A 46 25.66 -12.51 16.78
N PRO A 47 26.62 -13.45 16.80
CA PRO A 47 26.39 -14.84 16.42
C PRO A 47 25.30 -15.50 17.28
N MET A 48 24.50 -16.38 16.66
CA MET A 48 23.45 -17.14 17.35
C MET A 48 23.24 -18.50 16.67
N ASP A 49 22.90 -19.52 17.46
CA ASP A 49 22.70 -20.90 17.03
C ASP A 49 21.75 -21.66 17.98
N LEU A 50 21.28 -22.83 17.56
CA LEU A 50 20.29 -23.63 18.30
C LEU A 50 20.82 -24.15 19.64
N SER A 51 22.11 -24.49 19.77
CA SER A 51 22.63 -24.93 21.07
C SER A 51 22.68 -23.79 22.09
N THR A 52 23.00 -22.57 21.62
CA THR A 52 22.94 -21.37 22.46
C THR A 52 21.50 -21.06 22.87
N ILE A 53 20.54 -21.15 21.94
CA ILE A 53 19.09 -20.96 22.22
C ILE A 53 18.59 -22.03 23.21
N GLU A 54 18.97 -23.29 23.01
CA GLU A 54 18.62 -24.39 23.91
C GLU A 54 19.16 -24.18 25.32
N MET A 55 20.42 -23.74 25.44
CA MET A 55 21.03 -23.41 26.72
C MET A 55 20.27 -22.27 27.41
N LYS A 56 19.94 -21.19 26.70
CA LYS A 56 19.15 -20.06 27.23
C LYS A 56 17.77 -20.53 27.69
N LEU A 57 17.12 -21.40 26.92
CA LEU A 57 15.81 -21.98 27.25
C LEU A 57 15.87 -22.85 28.51
N ASN A 58 16.80 -23.80 28.58
CA ASN A 58 16.98 -24.73 29.70
C ASN A 58 17.35 -24.00 31.00
N ASN A 59 18.16 -22.94 30.89
CA ASN A 59 18.54 -22.10 32.02
C ASN A 59 17.49 -21.05 32.40
N ARG A 60 16.31 -21.06 31.76
CA ARG A 60 15.20 -20.11 32.00
C ARG A 60 15.64 -18.64 31.86
N GLN A 61 16.54 -18.35 30.92
CA GLN A 61 17.04 -16.99 30.67
C GLN A 61 16.04 -16.13 29.89
N TYR A 62 15.04 -16.75 29.25
CA TYR A 62 13.95 -16.03 28.61
C TYR A 62 12.89 -15.64 29.64
N THR A 63 12.65 -14.33 29.76
CA THR A 63 11.56 -13.78 30.60
C THR A 63 10.34 -13.41 29.78
N ASP A 64 10.49 -13.27 28.46
CA ASP A 64 9.45 -12.88 27.50
C ASP A 64 9.61 -13.71 26.20
N PRO A 65 8.54 -14.30 25.65
CA PRO A 65 8.57 -15.04 24.38
C PRO A 65 9.28 -14.32 23.23
N TRP A 66 9.18 -12.99 23.16
CA TRP A 66 9.84 -12.19 22.13
C TRP A 66 11.36 -12.30 22.14
N GLN A 67 11.97 -12.52 23.31
CA GLN A 67 13.42 -12.72 23.40
C GLN A 67 13.87 -14.01 22.71
N TYR A 68 13.08 -15.09 22.84
CA TYR A 68 13.32 -16.34 22.12
C TYR A 68 13.11 -16.15 20.61
N ILE A 69 12.01 -15.49 20.21
CA ILE A 69 11.73 -15.22 18.79
C ILE A 69 12.86 -14.39 18.15
N ASN A 70 13.35 -13.37 18.86
CA ASN A 70 14.45 -12.53 18.40
C ASN A 70 15.76 -13.32 18.22
N ASP A 71 16.11 -14.24 19.13
CA ASP A 71 17.30 -15.08 18.95
C ASP A 71 17.16 -16.04 17.76
N VAL A 72 15.98 -16.66 17.61
CA VAL A 72 15.70 -17.53 16.46
C VAL A 72 15.79 -16.75 15.14
N TYR A 73 15.27 -15.52 15.12
CA TYR A 73 15.36 -14.65 13.95
C TYR A 73 16.81 -14.22 13.67
N LEU A 74 17.54 -13.77 14.70
CA LEU A 74 18.95 -13.37 14.60
C LEU A 74 19.82 -14.48 14.02
N MET A 75 19.59 -15.74 14.42
CA MET A 75 20.26 -16.91 13.86
C MET A 75 20.06 -17.01 12.33
N PHE A 76 18.83 -16.84 11.84
CA PHE A 76 18.56 -16.87 10.40
C PHE A 76 19.06 -15.62 9.67
N GLU A 77 18.92 -14.43 10.27
CA GLU A 77 19.43 -13.16 9.75
C GLU A 77 20.94 -13.21 9.53
N ASN A 78 21.69 -13.70 10.52
CA ASN A 78 23.14 -13.92 10.40
C ASN A 78 23.49 -14.83 9.22
N ALA A 79 22.72 -15.90 9.04
CA ALA A 79 22.94 -16.83 7.96
C ALA A 79 22.61 -16.24 6.58
N TRP A 80 21.54 -15.46 6.43
CA TRP A 80 21.23 -14.74 5.19
C TRP A 80 22.22 -13.63 4.88
N CYS A 81 22.70 -12.92 5.91
CA CYS A 81 23.70 -11.86 5.75
C CYS A 81 25.03 -12.43 5.24
N TYR A 82 25.44 -13.58 5.76
CA TYR A 82 26.73 -14.18 5.40
C TYR A 82 26.69 -15.01 4.09
N ASN A 83 25.61 -15.74 3.84
CA ASN A 83 25.54 -16.71 2.74
C ASN A 83 24.91 -16.11 1.47
N LYS A 84 25.41 -16.47 0.28
CA LYS A 84 24.76 -16.13 -0.99
C LYS A 84 23.44 -16.90 -1.17
N ARG A 85 22.46 -16.35 -1.90
CA ARG A 85 21.16 -16.99 -2.20
C ARG A 85 21.25 -18.38 -2.83
N THR A 86 22.28 -18.60 -3.63
CA THR A 86 22.53 -19.90 -4.27
C THR A 86 23.09 -20.93 -3.30
N HIS A 87 23.64 -20.48 -2.15
CA HIS A 87 24.23 -21.33 -1.14
C HIS A 87 23.19 -22.18 -0.42
N ARG A 88 23.59 -23.40 -0.05
CA ARG A 88 22.71 -24.39 0.55
C ARG A 88 22.15 -23.93 1.91
N VAL A 89 22.99 -23.31 2.73
CA VAL A 89 22.60 -22.77 4.05
C VAL A 89 21.54 -21.67 3.92
N TYR A 90 21.65 -20.78 2.93
CA TYR A 90 20.65 -19.75 2.67
C TYR A 90 19.28 -20.38 2.38
N LYS A 91 19.24 -21.37 1.47
CA LYS A 91 18.00 -22.09 1.11
C LYS A 91 17.41 -22.85 2.31
N TYR A 92 18.26 -23.38 3.19
CA TYR A 92 17.84 -24.05 4.41
C TYR A 92 17.19 -23.09 5.41
N CYS A 93 17.77 -21.91 5.64
CA CYS A 93 17.12 -20.87 6.44
C CYS A 93 15.72 -20.53 5.93
N THR A 94 15.59 -20.31 4.61
CA THR A 94 14.33 -19.93 3.98
C THR A 94 13.26 -21.03 4.11
N LYS A 95 13.64 -22.31 4.09
CA LYS A 95 12.69 -23.41 4.27
C LYS A 95 12.25 -23.58 5.73
N VAL A 96 13.18 -23.42 6.67
CA VAL A 96 12.91 -23.65 8.10
C VAL A 96 12.11 -22.49 8.70
N ILE A 97 12.32 -21.25 8.26
CA ILE A 97 11.61 -20.10 8.82
C ILE A 97 10.09 -20.17 8.66
N ASP A 98 9.58 -20.72 7.56
CA ASP A 98 8.13 -20.84 7.35
C ASP A 98 7.49 -21.75 8.42
N GLU A 99 8.16 -22.85 8.76
CA GLU A 99 7.71 -23.75 9.82
C GLU A 99 7.87 -23.16 11.23
N VAL A 100 8.91 -22.35 11.42
CA VAL A 100 9.16 -21.57 12.65
C VAL A 100 8.02 -20.59 12.86
N MET A 101 7.70 -19.75 11.88
CA MET A 101 6.66 -18.72 11.96
C MET A 101 5.28 -19.33 12.24
N LEU A 102 4.96 -20.47 11.62
CA LEU A 102 3.75 -21.22 11.95
C LEU A 102 3.75 -21.72 13.40
N SER A 103 4.86 -22.27 13.89
CA SER A 103 4.97 -22.75 15.27
C SER A 103 4.93 -21.61 16.30
N VAL A 104 5.55 -20.48 15.97
CA VAL A 104 5.59 -19.26 16.78
C VAL A 104 4.19 -18.63 16.85
N ASN A 105 3.43 -18.59 15.76
CA ASN A 105 2.02 -18.16 15.80
C ASN A 105 1.15 -19.05 16.70
N CYS A 106 1.40 -20.37 16.75
CA CYS A 106 0.73 -21.23 17.72
C CYS A 106 1.13 -20.91 19.18
N LEU A 107 2.36 -20.45 19.42
CA LEU A 107 2.75 -19.91 20.73
C LEU A 107 1.92 -18.68 21.10
N ALA A 108 1.50 -17.84 20.14
CA ALA A 108 0.71 -16.63 20.42
C ALA A 108 -0.63 -17.00 21.03
N THR A 109 -1.27 -18.00 20.41
CA THR A 109 -2.53 -18.58 20.89
C THR A 109 -2.39 -19.26 22.25
N LEU A 110 -1.22 -19.86 22.56
CA LEU A 110 -0.98 -20.58 23.83
C LEU A 110 -0.46 -19.68 24.97
N VAL A 111 0.25 -18.58 24.64
CA VAL A 111 0.93 -17.69 25.61
C VAL A 111 0.23 -16.34 25.76
N ILE A 112 -0.99 -16.20 25.20
CA ILE A 112 -1.87 -15.04 25.42
C ILE A 112 -1.34 -13.76 24.72
N TYR A 113 -0.92 -13.87 23.46
CA TYR A 113 -0.58 -12.73 22.59
C TYR A 113 -1.42 -12.79 21.32
N ASP A 114 -1.87 -11.63 20.80
CA ASP A 114 -2.75 -11.57 19.63
C ASP A 114 -2.01 -11.95 18.31
N CYS A 115 -0.67 -11.80 18.25
CA CYS A 115 0.17 -12.15 17.09
C CYS A 115 1.68 -12.16 17.47
N TYR A 116 2.48 -13.08 16.90
CA TYR A 116 3.95 -13.11 17.06
C TYR A 116 4.73 -12.90 15.75
N ASN A 117 4.04 -12.51 14.69
CA ASN A 117 4.69 -12.33 13.40
C ASN A 117 5.66 -11.15 13.41
N LEU A 118 6.86 -11.37 12.88
CA LEU A 118 7.78 -10.28 12.61
C LEU A 118 7.28 -9.53 11.37
N SER A 119 6.45 -8.52 11.60
CA SER A 119 5.95 -7.65 10.55
C SER A 119 6.86 -6.43 10.43
N VAL A 120 7.09 -6.03 9.18
CA VAL A 120 8.05 -4.99 8.83
C VAL A 120 7.37 -3.96 7.93
N ILE A 121 7.70 -2.69 8.11
CA ILE A 121 7.30 -1.59 7.24
C ILE A 121 8.30 -1.48 6.08
N ILE A 122 7.81 -1.57 4.84
CA ILE A 122 8.63 -1.32 3.63
C ILE A 122 8.58 0.16 3.29
N TYR A 123 9.76 0.73 3.04
CA TYR A 123 9.88 2.02 2.38
C TYR A 123 10.10 1.81 0.88
N THR A 124 9.36 2.55 0.06
CA THR A 124 9.67 2.66 -1.37
C THR A 124 10.66 3.80 -1.55
N VAL A 125 11.82 3.52 -2.16
CA VAL A 125 12.80 4.55 -2.53
C VAL A 125 12.61 4.90 -4.01
N ILE A 126 12.27 6.16 -4.28
CA ILE A 126 12.15 6.73 -5.63
C ILE A 126 13.53 7.19 -6.10
N THR A 127 13.93 6.82 -7.31
CA THR A 127 15.21 7.24 -7.91
C THR A 127 15.03 8.49 -8.79
N VAL A 128 16.04 9.37 -8.84
CA VAL A 128 15.97 10.69 -9.52
C VAL A 128 16.70 10.65 -10.87
N SER A 129 16.34 9.73 -11.76
CA SER A 129 16.85 9.70 -13.14
C SER A 129 15.73 9.79 -14.17
N ASP A 130 16.03 10.39 -15.34
CA ASP A 130 15.12 10.53 -16.51
C ASP A 130 14.49 9.21 -16.98
N ASN A 131 15.08 8.08 -16.58
CA ASN A 131 14.41 6.79 -16.51
C ASN A 131 14.09 6.51 -15.04
N ALA A 132 12.86 6.80 -14.60
CA ALA A 132 12.42 6.49 -13.25
C ALA A 132 12.39 4.96 -13.08
N TYR A 133 13.45 4.39 -12.53
CA TYR A 133 13.40 3.01 -12.07
C TYR A 133 12.82 3.01 -10.66
N LEU A 134 11.59 2.52 -10.52
CA LEU A 134 11.08 2.07 -9.23
C LEU A 134 11.96 0.91 -8.77
N VAL A 135 12.72 1.10 -7.70
CA VAL A 135 13.25 -0.05 -6.94
C VAL A 135 12.10 -0.52 -6.05
N GLY A 136 11.10 -1.17 -6.68
CA GLY A 136 9.98 -1.75 -5.97
C GLY A 136 10.47 -2.89 -5.08
N MET A 137 10.32 -2.73 -3.76
CA MET A 137 10.40 -3.85 -2.81
C MET A 137 9.08 -4.63 -2.88
N ASN A 138 8.86 -5.32 -3.99
CA ASN A 138 7.67 -6.14 -4.17
C ASN A 138 7.83 -7.48 -3.47
N ALA A 139 7.41 -7.60 -2.20
CA ALA A 139 6.77 -8.82 -1.66
C ALA A 139 6.50 -8.72 -0.16
N PHE A 140 5.22 -8.83 0.22
CA PHE A 140 4.80 -9.24 1.56
C PHE A 140 3.76 -10.37 1.52
N SER A 141 4.26 -11.59 1.60
CA SER A 141 3.62 -12.66 2.37
C SER A 141 4.74 -13.60 2.77
N TYR A 142 4.73 -14.06 4.02
CA TYR A 142 5.66 -15.05 4.60
C TYR A 142 6.46 -15.83 3.56
N SER A 143 7.59 -15.26 3.17
CA SER A 143 8.62 -15.84 2.32
C SER A 143 9.63 -14.73 2.03
N HIS A 144 10.89 -15.03 2.30
CA HIS A 144 12.06 -14.21 2.07
C HIS A 144 12.36 -13.97 0.56
N MET A 145 11.38 -13.56 -0.22
CA MET A 145 11.58 -13.27 -1.64
C MET A 145 11.40 -11.78 -1.88
N LEU A 146 12.43 -11.13 -2.43
CA LEU A 146 12.48 -9.74 -2.92
C LEU A 146 12.91 -8.62 -1.97
N ILE A 147 13.79 -8.90 -0.99
CA ILE A 147 14.80 -7.88 -0.63
C ILE A 147 15.75 -7.78 -1.83
N MET A 148 15.47 -6.89 -2.77
CA MET A 148 16.42 -6.60 -3.84
C MET A 148 17.64 -5.93 -3.19
N TYR A 149 18.75 -6.66 -3.13
CA TYR A 149 20.08 -6.14 -2.79
C TYR A 149 20.57 -5.18 -3.90
N LEU A 150 19.81 -4.12 -4.16
CA LEU A 150 20.24 -2.98 -4.95
C LEU A 150 20.97 -2.04 -4.00
N TYR A 151 22.24 -1.79 -4.32
CA TYR A 151 22.97 -0.70 -3.67
C TYR A 151 22.33 0.62 -4.14
N LEU A 152 21.96 1.44 -3.17
CA LEU A 152 21.50 2.81 -3.41
C LEU A 152 22.60 3.76 -2.97
N LEU A 153 22.78 4.82 -3.74
CA LEU A 153 23.64 5.93 -3.37
C LEU A 153 22.76 7.07 -2.85
N LEU A 154 22.92 7.41 -1.56
CA LEU A 154 22.06 8.35 -0.83
C LEU A 154 22.76 9.68 -0.58
N LEU A 155 22.03 10.78 -0.68
CA LEU A 155 22.50 12.13 -0.38
C LEU A 155 21.42 12.95 0.39
N LEU A 156 21.86 13.94 1.18
CA LEU A 156 21.00 14.93 1.87
C LEU A 156 19.90 14.30 2.75
N LYS A 157 20.30 13.42 3.67
CA LYS A 157 19.38 12.68 4.57
C LYS A 157 18.39 11.78 3.80
N ASN A 158 18.89 11.00 2.84
CA ASN A 158 18.11 10.01 2.07
C ASN A 158 17.03 10.60 1.14
N ARG A 159 17.18 11.87 0.72
CA ARG A 159 16.22 12.49 -0.22
C ARG A 159 16.50 12.15 -1.68
N TYR A 160 17.75 11.89 -2.03
CA TYR A 160 18.17 11.58 -3.39
C TYR A 160 18.79 10.19 -3.42
N ALA A 161 18.30 9.35 -4.34
CA ALA A 161 18.77 8.00 -4.52
C ALA A 161 19.02 7.69 -6.00
N TYR A 162 20.13 7.01 -6.28
CA TYR A 162 20.41 6.40 -7.57
C TYR A 162 20.65 4.91 -7.40
N CYS A 163 20.20 4.10 -8.36
CA CYS A 163 20.71 2.75 -8.47
C CYS A 163 22.19 2.79 -8.88
N GLU A 164 22.96 1.79 -8.45
CA GLU A 164 24.40 1.73 -8.70
C GLU A 164 24.76 1.85 -10.18
N LYS A 165 23.98 1.23 -11.07
CA LYS A 165 24.20 1.31 -12.52
C LYS A 165 24.02 2.75 -13.04
N CYS A 166 22.86 3.36 -12.80
CA CYS A 166 22.56 4.71 -13.28
C CYS A 166 23.55 5.73 -12.71
N PHE A 167 23.94 5.61 -11.44
CA PHE A 167 24.94 6.49 -10.85
C PHE A 167 26.30 6.41 -11.54
N ASN A 168 26.73 5.19 -11.90
CA ASN A 168 27.99 4.97 -12.60
C ASN A 168 27.92 5.46 -14.06
N ASP A 169 26.77 5.33 -14.71
CA ASP A 169 26.53 5.76 -16.09
C ASP A 169 26.48 7.30 -16.24
N LEU A 170 26.33 8.06 -15.14
CA LEU A 170 26.35 9.52 -15.19
C LEU A 170 27.73 10.04 -15.68
N PRO A 171 27.77 10.90 -16.72
CA PRO A 171 29.01 11.27 -17.41
C PRO A 171 29.89 12.23 -16.62
N SER A 172 29.32 12.95 -15.66
CA SER A 172 30.01 13.98 -14.88
C SER A 172 30.23 13.52 -13.42
N PRO A 173 31.39 13.85 -12.79
CA PRO A 173 31.60 13.64 -11.36
C PRO A 173 30.74 14.58 -10.49
N VAL A 174 30.19 15.63 -11.08
CA VAL A 174 29.23 16.55 -10.46
C VAL A 174 27.84 16.28 -11.04
N ILE A 175 26.89 15.98 -10.17
CA ILE A 175 25.49 15.70 -10.49
C ILE A 175 24.69 16.99 -10.28
N ASP A 176 23.89 17.36 -11.26
CA ASP A 176 22.91 18.44 -11.14
C ASP A 176 21.59 17.85 -10.62
N ILE A 177 21.14 18.32 -9.46
CA ILE A 177 19.96 17.85 -8.78
C ILE A 177 18.87 18.91 -8.91
N ASP A 178 17.75 18.51 -9.49
CA ASP A 178 16.56 19.36 -9.59
C ASP A 178 15.83 19.38 -8.24
N GLU A 179 16.26 20.28 -7.35
CA GLU A 179 15.65 20.53 -6.04
C GLU A 179 14.66 21.71 -6.16
N PRO A 180 13.35 21.52 -5.91
CA PRO A 180 12.34 22.58 -6.04
C PRO A 180 12.63 23.83 -5.22
N THR A 181 13.33 23.65 -4.09
CA THR A 181 13.70 24.74 -3.17
C THR A 181 15.03 25.41 -3.54
N GLN A 182 15.86 24.77 -4.37
CA GLN A 182 17.15 25.28 -4.81
C GLN A 182 17.48 24.77 -6.23
N PRO A 183 16.96 25.43 -7.28
CA PRO A 183 17.21 25.02 -8.65
C PRO A 183 18.71 25.03 -9.00
N GLY A 184 19.19 23.97 -9.66
CA GLY A 184 20.58 23.86 -10.11
C GLY A 184 21.56 23.45 -8.99
N LEU A 185 21.10 22.67 -8.01
CA LEU A 185 21.95 22.17 -6.93
C LEU A 185 22.98 21.19 -7.48
N LYS A 186 24.27 21.57 -7.44
CA LYS A 186 25.37 20.75 -7.94
C LYS A 186 26.07 20.02 -6.80
N VAL A 187 26.14 18.70 -6.91
CA VAL A 187 26.71 17.84 -5.85
C VAL A 187 27.71 16.86 -6.41
N ASN A 188 28.84 16.64 -5.72
CA ASN A 188 29.82 15.66 -6.17
C ASN A 188 29.36 14.24 -5.89
N LYS A 189 29.70 13.30 -6.79
CA LYS A 189 29.47 11.86 -6.59
C LYS A 189 30.07 11.35 -5.27
N SER A 190 31.17 11.92 -4.81
CA SER A 190 31.81 11.54 -3.53
C SER A 190 30.97 11.86 -2.29
N GLU A 191 29.97 12.72 -2.41
CA GLU A 191 29.08 13.09 -1.30
C GLU A 191 27.95 12.06 -1.09
N PHE A 192 27.78 11.12 -2.03
CA PHE A 192 26.79 10.05 -1.91
C PHE A 192 27.33 8.88 -1.07
N THR A 193 26.52 8.38 -0.15
CA THR A 193 26.82 7.20 0.65
C THR A 193 26.22 5.95 0.02
N ARG A 194 27.05 4.93 -0.20
CA ARG A 194 26.61 3.63 -0.73
C ARG A 194 25.97 2.82 0.39
N GLU A 195 24.69 2.55 0.26
CA GLU A 195 23.88 1.82 1.23
C GLU A 195 23.17 0.65 0.55
N ARG A 196 22.77 -0.36 1.32
CA ARG A 196 21.90 -1.44 0.82
C ARG A 196 20.44 -1.09 1.12
N ASN A 197 19.54 -1.36 0.18
CA ASN A 197 18.10 -1.22 0.42
C ASN A 197 17.53 -2.45 1.16
N ASP A 198 18.10 -2.76 2.33
CA ASP A 198 17.72 -3.89 3.19
C ASP A 198 17.24 -3.44 4.57
N LYS A 199 17.08 -2.11 4.77
CA LYS A 199 16.57 -1.54 6.01
C LYS A 199 15.07 -1.76 6.11
N LEU A 200 14.71 -2.51 7.14
CA LEU A 200 13.39 -3.00 7.43
C LEU A 200 13.03 -2.50 8.84
N GLU A 201 12.00 -1.67 8.97
CA GLU A 201 11.55 -1.16 10.27
C GLU A 201 10.51 -2.12 10.87
N GLY A 202 10.75 -2.60 12.08
CA GLY A 202 9.79 -3.45 12.79
C GLY A 202 8.53 -2.69 13.19
N GLU A 203 7.38 -3.37 13.24
CA GLU A 203 6.15 -2.77 13.75
C GLU A 203 6.30 -2.24 15.18
N ALA A 204 5.60 -1.13 15.46
CA ALA A 204 5.54 -0.56 16.81
C ALA A 204 4.79 -1.48 17.78
N PHE A 205 5.22 -1.48 19.05
CA PHE A 205 4.60 -2.23 20.14
C PHE A 205 3.95 -1.31 21.16
N VAL A 206 2.88 -1.78 21.78
CA VAL A 206 2.21 -1.15 22.93
C VAL A 206 2.22 -2.12 24.12
N THR A 207 2.40 -1.60 25.33
CA THR A 207 2.51 -2.40 26.55
C THR A 207 1.22 -2.34 27.35
N CYS A 208 0.65 -3.50 27.69
CA CYS A 208 -0.54 -3.57 28.55
C CYS A 208 -0.20 -3.10 29.97
N THR A 209 -0.93 -2.13 30.50
CA THR A 209 -0.65 -1.57 31.84
C THR A 209 -1.00 -2.49 33.03
N VAL A 210 -1.59 -3.66 32.76
CA VAL A 210 -2.01 -4.62 33.81
C VAL A 210 -1.06 -5.82 33.89
N CYS A 211 -0.62 -6.35 32.74
CA CYS A 211 0.23 -7.54 32.70
C CYS A 211 1.62 -7.30 32.10
N ASP A 212 1.94 -6.05 31.75
CA ASP A 212 3.21 -5.59 31.17
C ASP A 212 3.62 -6.30 29.86
N ARG A 213 2.69 -7.01 29.22
CA ARG A 213 2.94 -7.68 27.94
C ARG A 213 2.89 -6.70 26.78
N LYS A 214 3.81 -6.88 25.84
CA LYS A 214 3.89 -6.12 24.59
C LYS A 214 3.05 -6.76 23.48
N MET A 215 2.24 -5.96 22.81
CA MET A 215 1.44 -6.36 21.64
C MET A 215 1.76 -5.43 20.48
N HIS A 216 1.69 -5.92 19.23
CA HIS A 216 1.80 -5.02 18.07
C HIS A 216 0.67 -4.00 18.08
N GLN A 217 1.04 -2.73 17.90
CA GLN A 217 0.13 -1.60 17.89
C GLN A 217 -1.03 -1.79 16.88
N ILE A 218 -0.72 -2.33 15.70
CA ILE A 218 -1.68 -2.59 14.61
C ILE A 218 -2.64 -3.72 14.99
N CYS A 219 -2.12 -4.85 15.50
CA CYS A 219 -2.95 -6.01 15.88
C CYS A 219 -4.03 -5.67 16.92
N VAL A 220 -3.73 -4.73 17.83
CA VAL A 220 -4.68 -4.29 18.86
C VAL A 220 -5.36 -2.96 18.53
N SER A 221 -5.04 -2.38 17.37
CA SER A 221 -5.58 -1.12 16.86
C SER A 221 -5.54 0.02 17.90
N HIS A 222 -4.42 0.13 18.63
CA HIS A 222 -4.24 1.14 19.66
C HIS A 222 -3.39 2.29 19.12
N PHE A 223 -3.98 3.45 18.82
CA PHE A 223 -3.25 4.58 18.26
C PHE A 223 -3.33 5.78 19.20
N GLU A 224 -2.18 6.14 19.79
CA GLU A 224 -2.07 7.18 20.84
C GLU A 224 -2.76 8.50 20.51
N PRO A 225 -2.67 9.06 19.27
CA PRO A 225 -3.34 10.31 18.93
C PRO A 225 -4.88 10.26 19.00
N VAL A 226 -5.46 9.06 19.05
CA VAL A 226 -6.90 8.81 18.96
C VAL A 226 -7.44 8.16 20.24
N THR A 227 -6.56 7.53 21.02
CA THR A 227 -6.86 6.94 22.32
C THR A 227 -6.73 7.97 23.44
N THR A 228 -7.72 8.01 24.32
CA THR A 228 -7.74 8.73 25.59
C THR A 228 -7.36 7.87 26.81
N LYS A 229 -7.39 6.54 26.66
CA LYS A 229 -7.08 5.57 27.72
C LYS A 229 -5.81 4.80 27.40
N MET A 230 -5.10 4.40 28.46
CA MET A 230 -3.97 3.49 28.38
C MET A 230 -4.38 2.13 27.80
N PHE A 231 -3.43 1.45 27.15
CA PHE A 231 -3.67 0.13 26.59
C PHE A 231 -3.79 -0.97 27.67
N VAL A 232 -4.85 -1.76 27.58
CA VAL A 232 -5.14 -2.96 28.37
C VAL A 232 -5.50 -4.08 27.40
N CYS A 233 -4.77 -5.20 27.41
CA CYS A 233 -5.02 -6.31 26.49
C CYS A 233 -6.34 -7.03 26.79
N LYS A 234 -6.96 -7.65 25.78
CA LYS A 234 -8.31 -8.29 25.86
C LYS A 234 -8.49 -9.18 27.09
N ASN A 235 -7.46 -9.95 27.45
CA ASN A 235 -7.56 -10.87 28.58
C ASN A 235 -7.56 -10.14 29.93
N CYS A 236 -6.76 -9.07 30.06
CA CYS A 236 -6.79 -8.20 31.24
C CYS A 236 -8.10 -7.42 31.31
N GLN A 237 -8.70 -7.05 30.16
CA GLN A 237 -10.04 -6.45 30.15
C GLN A 237 -11.08 -7.41 30.73
N ALA A 238 -11.05 -8.68 30.32
CA ALA A 238 -11.97 -9.70 30.80
C ALA A 238 -11.82 -9.99 32.32
N SER A 239 -10.60 -9.90 32.87
CA SER A 239 -10.36 -10.17 34.30
C SER A 239 -10.51 -8.97 35.22
N THR A 240 -10.26 -7.74 34.74
CA THR A 240 -10.26 -6.52 35.56
C THR A 240 -11.47 -5.61 35.31
N GLY A 241 -12.18 -5.79 34.20
CA GLY A 241 -13.22 -4.86 33.74
C GLY A 241 -12.67 -3.51 33.24
N MET A 242 -11.35 -3.31 33.21
CA MET A 242 -10.73 -2.12 32.64
C MET A 242 -10.80 -2.19 31.11
N GLY A 243 -11.49 -1.25 30.46
CA GLY A 243 -11.58 -1.19 28.99
C GLY A 243 -10.57 -0.23 28.35
N THR A 244 -10.17 -0.50 27.12
CA THR A 244 -9.47 0.43 26.23
C THR A 244 -10.47 1.22 25.38
N ASP A 245 -10.00 2.26 24.68
CA ASP A 245 -10.84 2.97 23.70
C ASP A 245 -11.07 2.17 22.41
N PHE A 246 -10.15 1.23 22.12
CA PHE A 246 -10.17 0.36 20.94
C PHE A 246 -9.90 -1.08 21.41
N GLY A 247 -10.86 -1.99 21.21
CA GLY A 247 -10.79 -3.37 21.69
C GLY A 247 -12.09 -4.16 21.48
N ILE A 248 -11.99 -5.49 21.47
CA ILE A 248 -13.14 -6.39 21.31
C ILE A 248 -13.82 -6.57 22.69
N GLY A 249 -14.71 -5.64 23.02
CA GLY A 249 -15.50 -5.60 24.25
C GLY A 249 -15.99 -4.18 24.52
N ASP A 250 -17.31 -3.97 24.58
CA ASP A 250 -18.01 -2.66 24.57
C ASP A 250 -17.90 -1.83 23.26
N ARG A 251 -18.02 -2.58 22.15
CA ARG A 251 -17.95 -2.24 20.72
C ARG A 251 -18.70 -1.01 20.15
N LYS A 252 -19.41 -0.15 20.90
CA LYS A 252 -20.29 0.87 20.26
C LYS A 252 -20.25 2.30 20.79
N LYS A 253 -19.76 2.56 22.01
CA LYS A 253 -20.01 3.86 22.66
C LYS A 253 -18.81 4.83 22.69
N THR A 254 -17.58 4.38 22.54
CA THR A 254 -16.39 5.22 22.83
C THR A 254 -15.60 5.69 21.61
N ASN A 255 -15.45 4.88 20.54
CA ASN A 255 -14.70 5.33 19.37
C ASN A 255 -15.44 6.48 18.65
N LYS A 256 -14.89 7.69 18.74
CA LYS A 256 -15.43 8.91 18.10
C LYS A 256 -15.01 9.06 16.64
N PHE A 257 -14.05 8.26 16.19
CA PHE A 257 -13.42 8.36 14.88
C PHE A 257 -13.82 7.16 14.02
N THR A 258 -15.09 7.13 13.62
CA THR A 258 -15.63 6.12 12.71
C THR A 258 -16.03 6.76 11.40
N ALA A 259 -16.01 5.99 10.31
CA ALA A 259 -16.42 6.44 8.99
C ALA A 259 -17.86 6.98 8.99
N LYS A 260 -18.75 6.35 9.77
CA LYS A 260 -20.14 6.80 9.95
C LYS A 260 -20.26 8.21 10.53
N LYS A 261 -19.34 8.61 11.40
CA LYS A 261 -19.33 9.92 12.08
C LYS A 261 -18.72 11.04 11.23
N LEU A 262 -18.07 10.72 10.11
CA LEU A 262 -17.61 11.73 9.17
C LEU A 262 -18.79 12.52 8.59
N PRO A 263 -18.61 13.82 8.30
CA PRO A 263 -19.67 14.67 7.74
C PRO A 263 -20.30 14.07 6.49
N ASN A 264 -21.64 14.07 6.45
CA ASN A 264 -22.39 13.61 5.29
C ASN A 264 -22.47 14.71 4.23
N THR A 265 -22.52 14.28 2.97
CA THR A 265 -22.80 15.15 1.82
C THR A 265 -23.93 14.55 0.99
N LYS A 266 -24.62 15.37 0.20
CA LYS A 266 -25.70 14.88 -0.69
C LYS A 266 -25.22 13.75 -1.60
N LEU A 267 -24.03 13.90 -2.19
CA LEU A 267 -23.40 12.86 -3.02
C LEU A 267 -23.08 11.60 -2.20
N GLY A 268 -22.37 11.74 -1.06
CA GLY A 268 -22.00 10.60 -0.23
C GLY A 268 -23.21 9.79 0.23
N THR A 269 -24.26 10.46 0.72
CA THR A 269 -25.52 9.81 1.12
C THR A 269 -26.23 9.15 -0.06
N TYR A 270 -26.21 9.76 -1.25
CA TYR A 270 -26.83 9.17 -2.44
C TYR A 270 -26.15 7.85 -2.84
N LEU A 271 -24.81 7.85 -2.93
CA LEU A 271 -24.03 6.66 -3.25
C LEU A 271 -24.21 5.56 -2.19
N GLU A 272 -24.12 5.95 -0.91
CA GLU A 272 -24.29 5.03 0.23
C GLU A 272 -25.66 4.34 0.18
N ASN A 273 -26.73 5.10 -0.04
CA ASN A 273 -28.07 4.56 -0.14
C ASN A 273 -28.21 3.58 -1.31
N ARG A 274 -27.66 3.93 -2.48
CA ARG A 274 -27.70 3.06 -3.66
C ARG A 274 -27.01 1.72 -3.39
N VAL A 275 -25.78 1.75 -2.86
CA VAL A 275 -25.01 0.55 -2.54
C VAL A 275 -25.71 -0.31 -1.49
N ASN A 276 -26.17 0.30 -0.40
CA ASN A 276 -26.83 -0.46 0.67
C ASN A 276 -28.20 -1.01 0.24
N GLN A 277 -28.93 -0.34 -0.65
CA GLN A 277 -30.13 -0.90 -1.25
C GLN A 277 -29.82 -2.10 -2.15
N PHE A 278 -28.75 -2.04 -2.94
CA PHE A 278 -28.28 -3.18 -3.72
C PHE A 278 -27.93 -4.38 -2.82
N LEU A 279 -27.17 -4.17 -1.75
CA LEU A 279 -26.77 -5.22 -0.81
C LEU A 279 -27.98 -5.85 -0.10
N LYS A 280 -28.96 -5.03 0.31
CA LYS A 280 -30.24 -5.51 0.88
C LYS A 280 -30.99 -6.43 -0.08
N LYS A 281 -31.03 -6.10 -1.38
CA LYS A 281 -31.70 -6.94 -2.41
C LYS A 281 -30.98 -8.28 -2.64
N LYS A 282 -29.69 -8.39 -2.30
CA LYS A 282 -28.88 -9.61 -2.45
C LYS A 282 -28.84 -10.48 -1.20
N ASP A 283 -29.79 -10.29 -0.28
CA ASP A 283 -29.89 -10.98 1.01
C ASP A 283 -28.57 -10.93 1.82
N SER A 284 -27.80 -9.85 1.62
CA SER A 284 -26.52 -9.60 2.29
C SER A 284 -26.65 -8.42 3.26
N ALA A 285 -27.81 -8.33 3.91
CA ALA A 285 -28.18 -7.22 4.80
C ALA A 285 -27.28 -7.08 6.04
N SER A 286 -26.37 -8.02 6.29
CA SER A 286 -25.41 -7.99 7.39
C SER A 286 -24.23 -7.03 7.16
N VAL A 287 -23.99 -6.58 5.91
CA VAL A 287 -22.89 -5.66 5.60
C VAL A 287 -23.44 -4.28 5.25
N GLU A 288 -22.99 -3.28 6.00
CA GLU A 288 -23.30 -1.88 5.78
C GLU A 288 -22.07 -1.16 5.23
N VAL A 289 -22.26 -0.49 4.10
CA VAL A 289 -21.23 0.36 3.50
C VAL A 289 -21.49 1.81 3.91
N SER A 290 -20.46 2.53 4.32
CA SER A 290 -20.50 3.99 4.49
C SER A 290 -19.73 4.66 3.36
N ILE A 291 -20.29 5.70 2.74
CA ILE A 291 -19.60 6.44 1.66
C ILE A 291 -19.49 7.92 2.03
N ARG A 292 -18.28 8.47 1.95
CA ARG A 292 -17.98 9.84 2.37
C ARG A 292 -17.20 10.59 1.30
N VAL A 293 -17.55 11.86 1.11
CA VAL A 293 -16.75 12.81 0.33
C VAL A 293 -15.81 13.48 1.33
N LEU A 294 -14.52 13.14 1.26
CA LEU A 294 -13.52 13.58 2.24
C LEU A 294 -12.90 14.94 1.87
N SER A 295 -12.88 15.28 0.58
CA SER A 295 -12.43 16.58 0.10
C SER A 295 -13.28 17.05 -1.07
N SER A 296 -13.47 18.36 -1.17
CA SER A 296 -14.15 19.03 -2.28
C SER A 296 -13.64 20.46 -2.38
N PHE A 297 -12.92 20.81 -3.44
CA PHE A 297 -12.37 22.15 -3.63
C PHE A 297 -12.21 22.47 -5.12
N ASP A 298 -12.14 23.76 -5.44
CA ASP A 298 -12.03 24.24 -6.82
C ASP A 298 -10.57 24.32 -7.26
N LYS A 299 -10.32 24.01 -8.52
CA LYS A 299 -9.03 24.03 -9.21
C LYS A 299 -9.20 24.54 -10.64
N PHE A 300 -8.08 24.79 -11.31
CA PHE A 300 -8.01 25.14 -12.72
C PHE A 300 -7.11 24.15 -13.44
N ALA A 301 -7.58 23.57 -14.54
CA ALA A 301 -6.73 22.79 -15.43
C ALA A 301 -5.93 23.76 -16.30
N GLU A 302 -4.63 23.86 -16.05
CA GLU A 302 -3.72 24.71 -16.81
C GLU A 302 -3.35 24.07 -18.15
N ILE A 303 -3.55 24.83 -19.23
CA ILE A 303 -3.16 24.40 -20.57
C ILE A 303 -1.64 24.46 -20.68
N LYS A 304 -1.02 23.39 -21.18
CA LYS A 304 0.44 23.30 -21.36
C LYS A 304 0.91 24.21 -22.50
N GLN A 305 2.21 24.52 -22.53
CA GLN A 305 2.75 25.60 -23.33
C GLN A 305 2.64 25.32 -24.84
N GLY A 306 2.89 24.09 -25.30
CA GLY A 306 2.78 23.76 -26.72
C GLY A 306 1.37 24.00 -27.27
N MET A 307 0.35 23.59 -26.53
CA MET A 307 -1.05 23.85 -26.85
C MET A 307 -1.37 25.36 -26.89
N LYS A 308 -0.87 26.13 -25.92
CA LYS A 308 -1.03 27.60 -25.90
C LYS A 308 -0.43 28.25 -27.14
N ASP A 309 0.79 27.85 -27.51
CA ASP A 309 1.51 28.42 -28.64
C ASP A 309 0.87 28.04 -29.98
N ARG A 310 0.38 26.81 -30.10
CA ARG A 310 -0.14 26.28 -31.38
C ARG A 310 -1.58 26.68 -31.69
N PHE A 311 -2.41 26.84 -30.64
CA PHE A 311 -3.85 27.00 -30.75
C PHE A 311 -4.37 28.26 -30.03
N SER A 312 -3.53 29.27 -29.81
CA SER A 312 -3.90 30.53 -29.11
C SER A 312 -5.26 31.09 -29.52
N ASP A 313 -5.57 31.08 -30.81
CA ASP A 313 -6.79 31.66 -31.39
C ASP A 313 -8.05 30.80 -31.14
N CYS A 314 -7.87 29.55 -30.72
CA CYS A 314 -8.95 28.60 -30.43
C CYS A 314 -9.16 28.41 -28.93
N LEU A 315 -8.25 28.90 -28.08
CA LEU A 315 -8.33 28.71 -26.63
C LEU A 315 -9.18 29.79 -25.97
N VAL A 316 -9.70 29.42 -24.80
CA VAL A 316 -10.42 30.33 -23.91
C VAL A 316 -9.47 31.35 -23.29
N ASP A 317 -9.96 32.55 -22.97
CA ASP A 317 -9.18 33.60 -22.29
C ASP A 317 -9.75 33.86 -20.88
N PRO A 318 -9.00 33.61 -19.80
CA PRO A 318 -7.65 33.01 -19.77
C PRO A 318 -7.65 31.51 -20.15
N PRO A 319 -6.52 30.95 -20.63
CA PRO A 319 -6.40 29.57 -21.13
C PRO A 319 -6.37 28.53 -20.00
N GLN A 320 -7.48 28.43 -19.28
CA GLN A 320 -7.67 27.53 -18.15
C GLN A 320 -9.13 27.08 -18.05
N TYR A 321 -9.34 25.87 -17.53
CA TYR A 321 -10.67 25.32 -17.33
C TYR A 321 -10.95 25.13 -15.83
N PRO A 322 -11.88 25.91 -15.22
CA PRO A 322 -12.24 25.74 -13.81
C PRO A 322 -12.99 24.43 -13.61
N TYR A 323 -12.66 23.72 -12.53
CA TYR A 323 -13.32 22.48 -12.17
C TYR A 323 -13.27 22.24 -10.66
N ARG A 324 -14.15 21.37 -10.17
CA ARG A 324 -14.17 20.94 -8.77
C ARG A 324 -13.59 19.55 -8.63
N VAL A 325 -12.57 19.41 -7.79
CA VAL A 325 -12.04 18.10 -7.37
C VAL A 325 -12.91 17.55 -6.25
N LYS A 326 -13.21 16.25 -6.27
CA LYS A 326 -13.74 15.54 -5.09
C LYS A 326 -13.01 14.24 -4.85
N ALA A 327 -12.74 13.94 -3.58
CA ALA A 327 -12.25 12.64 -3.14
C ALA A 327 -13.36 11.87 -2.39
N ILE A 328 -13.72 10.70 -2.91
CA ILE A 328 -14.86 9.89 -2.46
C ILE A 328 -14.33 8.54 -2.00
N PHE A 329 -14.66 8.13 -0.78
CA PHE A 329 -14.20 6.87 -0.20
C PHE A 329 -15.35 6.05 0.35
N ALA A 330 -15.24 4.72 0.20
CA ALA A 330 -16.18 3.75 0.74
C ALA A 330 -15.52 2.91 1.84
N PHE A 331 -16.28 2.69 2.90
CA PHE A 331 -15.87 2.00 4.11
C PHE A 331 -16.86 0.86 4.39
N ALA A 332 -16.37 -0.26 4.87
CA ALA A 332 -17.18 -1.37 5.35
C ALA A 332 -16.70 -1.79 6.74
N GLU A 333 -17.64 -2.19 7.60
CA GLU A 333 -17.29 -2.74 8.91
C GLU A 333 -16.88 -4.22 8.75
N ILE A 334 -15.64 -4.54 9.09
CA ILE A 334 -15.11 -5.91 9.12
C ILE A 334 -14.54 -6.17 10.51
N ASP A 335 -15.03 -7.21 11.19
CA ASP A 335 -14.67 -7.53 12.58
C ASP A 335 -14.84 -6.35 13.56
N SER A 336 -15.82 -5.48 13.27
CA SER A 336 -16.10 -4.21 13.97
C SER A 336 -14.98 -3.18 13.92
N VAL A 337 -14.20 -3.20 12.84
CA VAL A 337 -13.26 -2.16 12.47
C VAL A 337 -13.70 -1.58 11.13
N ASP A 338 -13.63 -0.26 10.98
CA ASP A 338 -13.86 0.40 9.71
C ASP A 338 -12.71 0.10 8.75
N VAL A 339 -12.99 -0.54 7.63
CA VAL A 339 -12.04 -0.81 6.56
C VAL A 339 -12.37 0.07 5.36
N CYS A 340 -11.47 0.98 5.00
CA CYS A 340 -11.56 1.74 3.76
C CYS A 340 -11.15 0.83 2.60
N PHE A 341 -12.09 0.51 1.69
CA PHE A 341 -11.87 -0.53 0.68
C PHE A 341 -11.95 -0.02 -0.77
N PHE A 342 -12.36 1.23 -0.96
CA PHE A 342 -12.48 1.86 -2.27
C PHE A 342 -12.28 3.37 -2.14
N GLY A 343 -11.55 3.96 -3.07
CA GLY A 343 -11.34 5.40 -3.19
C GLY A 343 -11.46 5.84 -4.65
N MET A 344 -11.96 7.05 -4.86
CA MET A 344 -12.09 7.64 -6.20
C MET A 344 -11.92 9.17 -6.15
N HIS A 345 -11.14 9.70 -7.07
CA HIS A 345 -11.00 11.13 -7.33
C HIS A 345 -11.67 11.49 -8.66
N VAL A 346 -12.46 12.57 -8.64
CA VAL A 346 -13.19 13.05 -9.82
C VAL A 346 -12.93 14.54 -10.04
N GLN A 347 -12.96 14.94 -11.31
CA GLN A 347 -12.93 16.34 -11.74
C GLN A 347 -14.31 16.69 -12.35
N GLU A 348 -14.96 17.70 -11.81
CA GLU A 348 -16.29 18.14 -12.25
C GLU A 348 -16.22 19.54 -12.88
N TYR A 349 -16.39 19.62 -14.20
CA TYR A 349 -16.38 20.86 -14.98
C TYR A 349 -17.82 21.34 -15.17
N GLY A 350 -18.20 22.38 -14.41
CA GLY A 350 -19.57 22.86 -14.32
C GLY A 350 -20.10 23.55 -15.58
N SER A 351 -21.32 24.10 -15.50
CA SER A 351 -21.93 24.89 -16.60
C SER A 351 -21.18 26.17 -16.92
N GLU A 352 -20.52 26.77 -15.92
CA GLU A 352 -19.73 27.99 -16.07
C GLU A 352 -18.33 27.71 -16.63
N CYS A 353 -17.94 26.43 -16.77
CA CYS A 353 -16.71 26.08 -17.43
C CYS A 353 -16.88 26.26 -18.94
N PRO A 354 -15.94 26.92 -19.64
CA PRO A 354 -16.06 27.13 -21.07
C PRO A 354 -15.84 25.82 -21.84
N ASP A 355 -16.29 25.80 -23.09
CA ASP A 355 -16.02 24.70 -24.01
C ASP A 355 -14.50 24.55 -24.27
N PRO A 356 -14.01 23.32 -24.46
CA PRO A 356 -14.76 22.06 -24.65
C PRO A 356 -15.10 21.32 -23.34
N ASN A 357 -14.80 21.87 -22.16
CA ASN A 357 -14.92 21.17 -20.87
C ASN A 357 -16.30 21.31 -20.20
N SER A 358 -17.15 22.23 -20.67
CA SER A 358 -18.45 22.52 -20.05
C SER A 358 -19.30 21.28 -19.82
N ARG A 359 -19.85 21.15 -18.60
CA ARG A 359 -20.76 20.06 -18.17
C ARG A 359 -20.19 18.65 -18.33
N ARG A 360 -18.89 18.47 -18.08
CA ARG A 360 -18.22 17.17 -18.12
C ARG A 360 -17.73 16.72 -16.74
N VAL A 361 -17.73 15.42 -16.51
CA VAL A 361 -17.04 14.80 -15.37
C VAL A 361 -15.93 13.89 -15.87
N TYR A 362 -14.79 13.87 -15.18
CA TYR A 362 -13.67 12.99 -15.47
C TYR A 362 -13.31 12.19 -14.22
N ILE A 363 -13.29 10.87 -14.33
CA ILE A 363 -12.83 9.98 -13.25
C ILE A 363 -11.30 9.90 -13.37
N ALA A 364 -10.61 10.70 -12.55
CA ALA A 364 -9.16 10.85 -12.62
C ALA A 364 -8.43 9.60 -12.12
N TYR A 365 -8.78 9.15 -10.92
CA TYR A 365 -8.20 7.96 -10.32
C TYR A 365 -9.27 7.20 -9.55
N LEU A 366 -9.24 5.88 -9.62
CA LEU A 366 -9.91 5.02 -8.66
C LEU A 366 -8.99 3.91 -8.23
N ASP A 367 -9.19 3.45 -7.01
CA ASP A 367 -8.37 2.41 -6.42
C ASP A 367 -9.17 1.61 -5.38
N SER A 368 -8.67 0.43 -5.03
CA SER A 368 -9.37 -0.44 -4.07
C SER A 368 -8.42 -1.40 -3.38
N VAL A 369 -8.71 -1.73 -2.11
CA VAL A 369 -8.13 -2.90 -1.44
C VAL A 369 -9.16 -4.03 -1.39
N ASN A 370 -8.70 -5.25 -1.65
CA ASN A 370 -9.56 -6.37 -2.04
C ASN A 370 -10.34 -7.05 -0.89
N PHE A 371 -10.37 -6.44 0.30
CA PHE A 371 -10.89 -7.01 1.56
C PHE A 371 -12.42 -6.96 1.74
N PHE A 372 -13.16 -6.31 0.84
CA PHE A 372 -14.63 -6.24 0.95
C PHE A 372 -15.27 -7.63 1.10
N GLN A 373 -16.16 -7.76 2.09
CA GLN A 373 -16.96 -8.96 2.34
C GLN A 373 -18.46 -8.66 2.16
N PRO A 374 -19.25 -9.60 1.59
CA PRO A 374 -18.85 -10.86 1.00
C PRO A 374 -18.10 -10.69 -0.34
N ARG A 375 -17.01 -11.44 -0.53
CA ARG A 375 -16.12 -11.32 -1.70
C ARG A 375 -16.85 -11.42 -3.05
N GLN A 376 -17.91 -12.22 -3.17
CA GLN A 376 -18.63 -12.37 -4.44
C GLN A 376 -19.32 -11.09 -4.92
N TYR A 377 -19.61 -10.14 -4.03
CA TYR A 377 -20.30 -8.89 -4.37
C TYR A 377 -19.36 -7.70 -4.57
N ARG A 378 -18.06 -7.86 -4.28
CA ARG A 378 -17.07 -6.77 -4.33
C ARG A 378 -17.09 -6.01 -5.65
N THR A 379 -16.97 -6.71 -6.77
CA THR A 379 -17.01 -6.07 -8.11
C THR A 379 -18.34 -5.34 -8.34
N SER A 380 -19.46 -5.95 -7.96
CA SER A 380 -20.77 -5.33 -8.12
C SER A 380 -20.92 -4.07 -7.27
N VAL A 381 -20.37 -4.06 -6.05
CA VAL A 381 -20.36 -2.87 -5.18
C VAL A 381 -19.55 -1.74 -5.81
N TYR A 382 -18.37 -2.02 -6.36
CA TYR A 382 -17.60 -1.01 -7.11
C TYR A 382 -18.41 -0.44 -8.28
N HIS A 383 -19.11 -1.30 -9.03
CA HIS A 383 -19.98 -0.86 -10.12
C HIS A 383 -21.14 0.00 -9.60
N GLU A 384 -21.80 -0.37 -8.48
CA GLU A 384 -22.88 0.44 -7.91
C GLU A 384 -22.43 1.83 -7.47
N ILE A 385 -21.19 1.97 -6.98
CA ILE A 385 -20.61 3.28 -6.64
C ILE A 385 -20.44 4.12 -7.90
N LEU A 386 -19.85 3.57 -8.95
CA LEU A 386 -19.63 4.28 -10.22
C LEU A 386 -20.96 4.65 -10.89
N LEU A 387 -21.90 3.72 -10.97
CA LEU A 387 -23.23 3.96 -11.51
C LEU A 387 -23.97 5.04 -10.74
N GLY A 388 -23.93 4.98 -9.40
CA GLY A 388 -24.52 6.01 -8.55
C GLY A 388 -23.88 7.37 -8.78
N TYR A 389 -22.57 7.43 -9.03
CA TYR A 389 -21.89 8.69 -9.32
C TYR A 389 -22.33 9.25 -10.67
N LEU A 390 -22.38 8.43 -11.73
CA LEU A 390 -22.84 8.85 -13.05
C LEU A 390 -24.30 9.33 -13.03
N GLU A 391 -25.16 8.61 -12.32
CA GLU A 391 -26.57 8.97 -12.14
C GLU A 391 -26.72 10.31 -11.38
N TYR A 392 -25.95 10.47 -10.31
CA TYR A 392 -25.94 11.72 -9.54
C TYR A 392 -25.42 12.90 -10.37
N ALA A 393 -24.32 12.73 -11.10
CA ALA A 393 -23.77 13.76 -11.98
C ALA A 393 -24.78 14.16 -13.06
N LYS A 394 -25.42 13.18 -13.71
CA LYS A 394 -26.50 13.43 -14.67
C LYS A 394 -27.64 14.24 -14.05
N SER A 395 -28.04 13.93 -12.81
CA SER A 395 -29.09 14.67 -12.10
C SER A 395 -28.74 16.13 -11.81
N LEU A 396 -27.43 16.47 -11.75
CA LEU A 396 -26.93 17.83 -11.60
C LEU A 396 -26.77 18.57 -12.93
N GLY A 397 -27.03 17.90 -14.06
CA GLY A 397 -26.93 18.49 -15.40
C GLY A 397 -25.55 18.37 -16.06
N PHE A 398 -24.71 17.45 -15.60
CA PHE A 398 -23.55 17.01 -16.38
C PHE A 398 -24.01 16.14 -17.55
N LEU A 399 -23.39 16.33 -18.72
CA LEU A 399 -23.81 15.71 -19.97
C LEU A 399 -22.91 14.56 -20.41
N THR A 400 -21.62 14.61 -20.06
CA THR A 400 -20.65 13.58 -20.47
C THR A 400 -19.74 13.20 -19.31
N ALA A 401 -19.46 11.89 -19.19
CA ALA A 401 -18.47 11.35 -18.28
C ALA A 401 -17.31 10.74 -19.06
N HIS A 402 -16.10 10.97 -18.57
CA HIS A 402 -14.86 10.53 -19.20
C HIS A 402 -14.10 9.59 -18.26
N ILE A 403 -13.63 8.47 -18.80
CA ILE A 403 -12.89 7.43 -18.07
C ILE A 403 -11.69 7.03 -18.89
N TRP A 404 -10.49 7.24 -18.34
CA TRP A 404 -9.27 6.65 -18.88
C TRP A 404 -9.02 5.30 -18.21
N ALA A 405 -9.20 4.21 -18.95
CA ALA A 405 -8.96 2.85 -18.44
C ALA A 405 -7.47 2.49 -18.38
N CYS A 406 -6.72 3.19 -17.52
CA CYS A 406 -5.30 2.99 -17.29
C CYS A 406 -5.07 2.22 -15.98
N PRO A 407 -4.48 1.01 -16.01
CA PRO A 407 -4.02 0.36 -14.78
C PRO A 407 -2.72 1.02 -14.29
N PRO A 408 -2.44 0.98 -12.98
CA PRO A 408 -1.18 1.51 -12.45
C PRO A 408 0.00 0.72 -13.01
N SER A 409 1.15 1.39 -13.12
CA SER A 409 2.42 0.75 -13.45
C SER A 409 2.83 -0.25 -12.37
N GLU A 410 3.75 -1.16 -12.71
CA GLU A 410 4.24 -2.14 -11.75
C GLU A 410 4.95 -1.45 -10.56
N GLY A 411 4.41 -1.63 -9.35
CA GLY A 411 4.93 -1.01 -8.13
C GLY A 411 4.37 0.38 -7.81
N ASP A 412 3.46 0.92 -8.64
CA ASP A 412 2.75 2.16 -8.36
C ASP A 412 1.37 1.92 -7.74
N ASP A 413 0.97 2.81 -6.84
CA ASP A 413 -0.35 2.83 -6.21
C ASP A 413 -1.07 4.14 -6.58
N TYR A 414 -2.35 4.07 -6.98
CA TYR A 414 -3.10 5.29 -7.29
C TYR A 414 -3.55 6.04 -6.03
N ILE A 415 -4.08 5.32 -5.03
CA ILE A 415 -4.61 5.94 -3.80
C ILE A 415 -4.14 5.18 -2.57
N PHE A 416 -4.25 3.85 -2.55
CA PHE A 416 -3.93 3.04 -1.37
C PHE A 416 -2.49 2.56 -1.45
N HIS A 417 -1.64 3.14 -0.60
CA HIS A 417 -0.24 2.73 -0.55
C HIS A 417 -0.08 1.27 -0.12
N CYS A 418 0.76 0.53 -0.84
CA CYS A 418 1.19 -0.83 -0.56
C CYS A 418 0.04 -1.85 -0.56
N HIS A 419 -0.44 -2.18 -1.75
CA HIS A 419 -1.50 -3.18 -1.94
C HIS A 419 -1.12 -4.60 -1.42
N PRO A 420 -2.13 -5.42 -1.04
CA PRO A 420 -1.90 -6.83 -0.70
C PRO A 420 -1.24 -7.57 -1.87
N PRO A 421 -0.14 -8.31 -1.69
CA PRO A 421 0.60 -8.92 -2.81
C PRO A 421 -0.19 -9.95 -3.61
N GLU A 422 -1.18 -10.59 -3.00
CA GLU A 422 -2.13 -11.47 -3.68
C GLU A 422 -3.17 -10.71 -4.53
N GLN A 423 -3.29 -9.40 -4.34
CA GLN A 423 -4.14 -8.53 -5.15
C GLN A 423 -3.51 -8.29 -6.52
N LYS A 424 -3.99 -9.04 -7.51
CA LYS A 424 -3.56 -8.87 -8.89
C LYS A 424 -4.06 -7.55 -9.48
N ILE A 425 -3.14 -6.73 -9.99
CA ILE A 425 -3.45 -5.56 -10.80
C ILE A 425 -4.01 -6.02 -12.17
N PRO A 426 -5.16 -5.50 -12.62
CA PRO A 426 -5.72 -5.86 -13.92
C PRO A 426 -4.85 -5.32 -15.07
N LYS A 427 -4.62 -6.14 -16.09
CA LYS A 427 -4.04 -5.66 -17.36
C LYS A 427 -5.03 -4.77 -18.13
N PRO A 428 -4.58 -3.89 -19.05
CA PRO A 428 -5.44 -2.92 -19.73
C PRO A 428 -6.72 -3.52 -20.33
N LYS A 429 -6.62 -4.63 -21.07
CA LYS A 429 -7.78 -5.30 -21.67
C LYS A 429 -8.82 -5.73 -20.62
N ARG A 430 -8.38 -6.29 -19.49
CA ARG A 430 -9.28 -6.72 -18.42
C ARG A 430 -9.94 -5.54 -17.73
N LEU A 431 -9.23 -4.43 -17.56
CA LEU A 431 -9.79 -3.20 -16.98
C LEU A 431 -10.82 -2.56 -17.93
N GLN A 432 -10.54 -2.54 -19.23
CA GLN A 432 -11.51 -2.09 -20.25
C GLN A 432 -12.78 -2.95 -20.24
N GLU A 433 -12.66 -4.27 -20.19
CA GLU A 433 -13.81 -5.18 -20.08
C GLU A 433 -14.59 -4.98 -18.77
N TRP A 434 -13.89 -4.65 -17.68
CA TRP A 434 -14.52 -4.34 -16.39
C TRP A 434 -15.38 -3.07 -16.48
N TYR A 435 -14.85 -1.98 -17.05
CA TYR A 435 -15.62 -0.76 -17.29
C TYR A 435 -16.76 -0.99 -18.28
N ARG A 436 -16.52 -1.74 -19.36
CA ARG A 436 -17.56 -2.06 -20.35
C ARG A 436 -18.75 -2.76 -19.69
N LYS A 437 -18.50 -3.77 -18.85
CA LYS A 437 -19.55 -4.44 -18.09
C LYS A 437 -20.32 -3.50 -17.15
N MET A 438 -19.62 -2.53 -16.55
CA MET A 438 -20.27 -1.50 -15.72
C MET A 438 -21.14 -0.58 -16.59
N LEU A 439 -20.66 -0.13 -17.74
CA LEU A 439 -21.37 0.75 -18.67
C LEU A 439 -22.55 0.06 -19.37
N ASP A 440 -22.43 -1.24 -19.71
CA ASP A 440 -23.53 -2.03 -20.25
C ASP A 440 -24.71 -2.05 -19.26
N LYS A 441 -24.42 -2.28 -17.97
CA LYS A 441 -25.41 -2.17 -16.89
C LYS A 441 -25.95 -0.74 -16.75
N ALA A 442 -25.11 0.28 -16.95
CA ALA A 442 -25.52 1.67 -16.92
C ALA A 442 -26.54 2.02 -18.02
N VAL A 443 -26.36 1.47 -19.22
CA VAL A 443 -27.30 1.62 -20.35
C VAL A 443 -28.60 0.88 -20.05
N GLU A 444 -28.51 -0.37 -19.58
CA GLU A 444 -29.68 -1.19 -19.21
C GLU A 444 -30.55 -0.50 -18.15
N GLU A 445 -29.92 0.09 -17.13
CA GLU A 445 -30.59 0.85 -16.06
C GLU A 445 -30.95 2.29 -16.45
N ARG A 446 -30.65 2.71 -17.70
CA ARG A 446 -30.88 4.08 -18.21
C ARG A 446 -30.18 5.18 -17.42
N VAL A 447 -29.11 4.81 -16.71
CA VAL A 447 -28.20 5.76 -16.04
C VAL A 447 -27.51 6.60 -17.10
N ILE A 448 -26.94 5.97 -18.13
CA ILE A 448 -26.38 6.64 -19.31
C ILE A 448 -27.21 6.31 -20.55
N VAL A 449 -27.03 7.10 -21.62
CA VAL A 449 -27.68 6.89 -22.91
C VAL A 449 -26.88 5.90 -23.74
N GLU A 450 -25.58 6.15 -23.87
CA GLU A 450 -24.62 5.34 -24.61
C GLU A 450 -23.20 5.59 -24.08
N TYR A 451 -22.24 4.81 -24.57
CA TYR A 451 -20.81 5.05 -24.39
C TYR A 451 -20.06 4.69 -25.67
N LYS A 452 -18.97 5.41 -25.94
CA LYS A 452 -18.13 5.24 -27.13
C LYS A 452 -16.66 5.30 -26.72
N ASP A 453 -15.78 4.72 -27.52
CA ASP A 453 -14.37 5.10 -27.43
C ASP A 453 -14.17 6.49 -28.03
N ILE A 454 -13.05 7.12 -27.66
CA ILE A 454 -12.78 8.51 -28.02
C ILE A 454 -12.61 8.74 -29.52
N ILE A 455 -12.21 7.72 -30.28
CA ILE A 455 -12.03 7.81 -31.73
C ILE A 455 -13.41 7.85 -32.38
N GLN A 456 -14.31 6.96 -31.98
CA GLN A 456 -15.69 6.96 -32.48
C GLN A 456 -16.43 8.25 -32.10
N ASP A 457 -16.27 8.75 -30.87
CA ASP A 457 -16.88 10.01 -30.44
C ASP A 457 -16.38 11.20 -31.27
N ALA A 458 -15.07 11.26 -31.54
CA ALA A 458 -14.49 12.30 -32.40
C ALA A 458 -14.98 12.24 -33.84
N GLN A 459 -15.17 11.03 -34.39
CA GLN A 459 -15.72 10.83 -35.74
C GLN A 459 -17.19 11.26 -35.82
N ASP A 460 -18.00 10.84 -34.85
CA ASP A 460 -19.43 11.20 -34.77
C ASP A 460 -19.61 12.72 -34.59
N GLY A 461 -18.74 13.34 -33.78
CA GLY A 461 -18.69 14.78 -33.57
C GLY A 461 -18.01 15.58 -34.69
N GLN A 462 -17.54 14.91 -35.75
CA GLN A 462 -16.81 15.50 -36.88
C GLN A 462 -15.63 16.40 -36.46
N MET A 463 -14.89 15.99 -35.42
CA MET A 463 -13.85 16.81 -34.81
C MET A 463 -12.70 17.10 -35.79
N GLN A 464 -12.44 18.40 -36.05
CA GLN A 464 -11.42 18.87 -37.01
C GLN A 464 -10.18 19.46 -36.34
N CYS A 465 -10.23 19.75 -35.04
CA CYS A 465 -9.18 20.47 -34.32
C CYS A 465 -8.87 19.82 -32.97
N LEU A 466 -7.59 19.74 -32.62
CA LEU A 466 -7.13 19.19 -31.33
C LEU A 466 -7.63 20.00 -30.14
N ALA A 467 -7.81 21.32 -30.29
CA ALA A 467 -8.40 22.18 -29.26
C ALA A 467 -9.89 21.88 -28.99
N GLY A 468 -10.54 21.07 -29.82
CA GLY A 468 -11.92 20.61 -29.61
C GLY A 468 -12.04 19.45 -28.61
N PHE A 469 -10.93 18.79 -28.24
CA PHE A 469 -10.95 17.73 -27.24
C PHE A 469 -11.06 18.31 -25.82
N PRO A 470 -11.86 17.70 -24.92
CA PRO A 470 -11.86 18.05 -23.51
C PRO A 470 -10.45 17.95 -22.91
N TYR A 471 -10.08 18.92 -22.10
CA TYR A 471 -8.73 19.04 -21.53
C TYR A 471 -8.77 18.80 -20.01
N PHE A 472 -8.36 17.62 -19.56
CA PHE A 472 -8.40 17.24 -18.14
C PHE A 472 -7.00 17.21 -17.51
N GLU A 473 -6.85 17.72 -16.28
CA GLU A 473 -5.57 17.69 -15.57
C GLU A 473 -5.13 16.24 -15.31
N GLY A 474 -3.88 15.90 -15.68
CA GLY A 474 -3.32 14.56 -15.48
C GLY A 474 -3.78 13.49 -16.47
N ASP A 475 -4.58 13.84 -17.48
CA ASP A 475 -5.03 12.91 -18.51
C ASP A 475 -3.98 12.64 -19.59
N TYR A 476 -4.17 11.53 -20.31
CA TYR A 476 -3.32 11.12 -21.43
C TYR A 476 -3.26 12.14 -22.58
N LEU A 477 -4.39 12.74 -22.94
CA LEU A 477 -4.48 13.60 -24.12
C LEU A 477 -3.59 14.85 -24.02
N PRO A 478 -3.67 15.67 -22.96
CA PRO A 478 -2.78 16.81 -22.80
C PRO A 478 -1.28 16.48 -22.94
N MET A 479 -0.84 15.34 -22.41
CA MET A 479 0.57 14.93 -22.52
C MET A 479 0.91 14.56 -23.96
N THR A 480 0.07 13.76 -24.60
CA THR A 480 0.27 13.29 -25.98
C THR A 480 0.28 14.46 -26.97
N ILE A 481 -0.59 15.46 -26.77
CA ILE A 481 -0.65 16.61 -27.66
C ILE A 481 0.64 17.43 -27.58
N GLU A 482 1.21 17.62 -26.38
CA GLU A 482 2.52 18.30 -26.26
C GLU A 482 3.65 17.52 -26.93
N GLU A 483 3.62 16.19 -26.88
CA GLU A 483 4.59 15.35 -27.59
C GLU A 483 4.45 15.43 -29.11
N VAL A 484 3.22 15.58 -29.63
CA VAL A 484 2.95 15.71 -31.07
C VAL A 484 3.24 17.12 -31.61
N ILE A 485 3.13 18.15 -30.77
CA ILE A 485 3.47 19.54 -31.13
C ILE A 485 4.98 19.75 -31.23
N LYS A 486 5.75 19.07 -30.35
CA LYS A 486 7.22 19.05 -30.38
C LYS A 486 7.74 18.33 -31.63
#